data_AF-A0A7K7A6Q6-F1
#
_entry.id   AF-A0A7K7A6Q6-F1
#
_cell.length_a   1.000
_cell.length_b   1.000
_cell.length_c   1.000
_cell.angle_alpha   90.00
_cell.angle_beta   90.00
_cell.angle_gamma   90.00
#
_symmetry.space_group_name_H-M   'P 1'
#
loop_
_entity.id
_entity.type
_entity.pdbx_description
1 polymer ?
#
loop_
_entity_poly.entity_id
_entity_poly.type
_entity_poly.pdbx_seq_one_letter_code
_entity_poly.pdbx_strand_id
1 'polypeptide(L)' 'TEELPGDRVNMAVQVRGGPSKHEGIGWVLINPLMKEDEGIYQCHATNMAGEAHADGSITVIEENKSEKASL' A
#
# COMPACT_ATOMS: atom_id res chain seq x y z
N THR A 1 -10.40 16.39 -9.01
CA THR A 1 -10.61 14.94 -9.10
C THR A 1 -9.78 14.32 -8.01
N GLU A 2 -10.33 13.43 -7.21
CA GLU A 2 -9.53 12.71 -6.21
C GLU A 2 -8.61 11.73 -6.95
N GLU A 3 -7.30 11.80 -6.72
CA GLU A 3 -6.35 10.84 -7.33
C GLU A 3 -6.49 9.50 -6.63
N LEU A 4 -6.77 8.45 -7.41
CA LEU A 4 -6.86 7.11 -6.88
C LEU A 4 -5.46 6.49 -6.79
N PRO A 5 -5.21 5.57 -5.83
CA PRO A 5 -3.93 4.86 -5.73
C PRO A 5 -3.47 4.21 -7.06
N GLY A 6 -4.41 3.76 -7.90
CA GLY A 6 -4.12 3.18 -9.21
C GLY A 6 -3.75 4.17 -10.31
N ASP A 7 -3.87 5.49 -10.07
CA ASP A 7 -3.48 6.52 -11.02
C ASP A 7 -1.97 6.82 -10.96
N ARG A 8 -1.29 6.41 -9.88
CA ARG A 8 0.15 6.59 -9.69
C ARG A 8 0.94 5.56 -10.52
N VAL A 9 1.88 6.04 -11.33
CA VAL A 9 2.65 5.20 -12.27
C VAL A 9 3.50 4.10 -11.60
N ASN A 10 3.90 4.30 -10.34
CA ASN A 10 4.70 3.36 -9.56
C ASN A 10 3.86 2.45 -8.66
N MET A 11 2.53 2.54 -8.71
CA MET A 11 1.64 1.81 -7.81
C MET A 11 0.66 0.94 -8.60
N ALA A 12 0.50 -0.30 -8.17
CA ALA A 12 -0.53 -1.20 -8.67
C ALA A 12 -1.35 -1.74 -7.50
N VAL A 13 -2.68 -1.64 -7.62
CA VAL A 13 -3.62 -2.13 -6.60
C VAL A 13 -4.45 -3.27 -7.18
N GLN A 14 -4.58 -4.36 -6.42
CA GLN A 14 -5.45 -5.49 -6.77
C GLN A 14 -6.31 -5.88 -5.58
N VAL A 15 -7.56 -6.26 -5.85
CA VAL A 15 -8.47 -6.79 -4.84
C VAL A 15 -9.04 -8.11 -5.34
N ARG A 16 -9.06 -9.12 -4.49
CA ARG A 16 -9.71 -10.42 -4.77
C ARG A 16 -10.51 -10.88 -3.57
N GLY A 17 -11.52 -11.71 -3.82
CA GLY A 17 -12.17 -12.46 -2.75
C GLY A 17 -11.18 -13.44 -2.11
N GLY A 18 -11.32 -13.64 -0.80
CA GLY A 18 -10.61 -14.67 -0.07
C GLY A 18 -11.28 -16.05 -0.18
N PRO A 19 -10.68 -17.09 0.42
CA PRO A 19 -11.23 -18.44 0.43
C PRO A 19 -12.57 -18.57 1.18
N SER A 20 -12.84 -17.70 2.16
CA SER A 20 -14.06 -17.76 2.97
C SER A 20 -15.17 -16.83 2.47
N LYS A 21 -16.42 -17.13 2.84
CA LYS A 21 -17.56 -16.28 2.51
C LYS A 21 -17.40 -14.89 3.15
N HIS A 22 -17.46 -13.85 2.31
CA HIS A 22 -17.25 -12.44 2.66
C HIS A 22 -15.82 -12.05 3.03
N GLU A 23 -14.84 -12.92 2.75
CA GLU A 23 -13.43 -12.57 2.87
C GLU A 23 -12.98 -11.80 1.63
N GLY A 24 -12.16 -10.77 1.83
CA GLY A 24 -11.53 -9.99 0.77
C GLY A 24 -10.07 -9.74 1.11
N ILE A 25 -9.23 -9.73 0.08
CA ILE A 25 -7.79 -9.46 0.19
C ILE A 25 -7.44 -8.37 -0.82
N GLY A 26 -6.73 -7.35 -0.33
CA GLY A 26 -6.16 -6.28 -1.14
C GLY A 26 -4.64 -6.39 -1.17
N TRP A 27 -4.04 -6.10 -2.32
CA TRP A 27 -2.59 -5.98 -2.50
C TRP A 27 -2.27 -4.60 -3.08
N VAL A 28 -1.26 -3.97 -2.51
CA VAL A 28 -0.61 -2.77 -3.05
C VAL A 28 0.83 -3.13 -3.38
N LEU A 29 1.20 -2.97 -4.64
CA LEU A 29 2.57 -3.12 -5.12
C LEU A 29 3.10 -1.73 -5.46
N ILE A 30 4.27 -1.38 -4.91
CA ILE A 30 4.94 -0.10 -5.14
C ILE A 30 6.31 -0.39 -5.76
N ASN A 31 6.53 0.04 -6.99
CA ASN A 31 7.80 -0.12 -7.68
C ASN A 31 7.96 0.91 -8.82
N PRO A 32 9.02 1.75 -8.81
CA PRO A 32 10.02 1.90 -7.74
C PRO A 32 9.41 2.51 -6.47
N LEU A 33 10.00 2.21 -5.30
CA LEU A 33 9.67 2.85 -4.03
C LEU A 33 10.29 4.25 -3.99
N MET A 34 9.48 5.27 -3.73
CA MET A 34 9.89 6.67 -3.62
C MET A 34 9.51 7.25 -2.26
N LYS A 35 10.12 8.37 -1.87
CA LYS A 35 9.88 8.97 -0.54
C LYS A 35 8.42 9.43 -0.38
N GLU A 36 7.77 9.81 -1.48
CA GLU A 36 6.37 10.20 -1.55
C GLU A 36 5.39 9.02 -1.36
N ASP A 37 5.89 7.79 -1.27
CA ASP A 37 5.09 6.60 -0.94
C ASP A 37 5.07 6.33 0.58
N GLU A 38 5.87 7.06 1.38
CA GLU A 38 5.84 7.01 2.84
C GLU A 38 4.49 7.49 3.38
N GLY A 39 3.95 6.78 4.36
CA GLY A 39 2.69 7.14 4.99
C GLY A 39 1.96 5.98 5.65
N ILE A 40 0.74 6.26 6.09
CA ILE A 40 -0.16 5.27 6.67
C ILE A 40 -1.10 4.76 5.58
N TYR A 41 -1.10 3.44 5.40
CA TYR A 41 -1.98 2.72 4.49
C TYR A 41 -3.07 2.06 5.33
N GLN A 42 -4.33 2.38 5.02
CA GLN A 42 -5.47 1.87 5.75
C GLN A 42 -6.25 0.88 4.90
N CYS A 43 -6.50 -0.30 5.45
CA CYS A 43 -7.53 -1.20 4.97
C CYS A 43 -8.85 -0.81 5.65
N HIS A 44 -9.87 -0.50 4.85
CA HIS A 44 -11.19 -0.11 5.34
C HIS A 44 -12.24 -1.08 4.80
N ALA A 45 -13.07 -1.61 5.70
CA ALA A 45 -14.12 -2.58 5.38
C ALA A 45 -15.46 -2.13 5.98
N THR A 46 -16.48 -2.08 5.12
CA THR A 46 -17.84 -1.65 5.49
C THR A 46 -18.86 -2.73 5.16
N ASN A 47 -19.80 -2.97 6.08
CA ASN A 47 -20.98 -3.82 5.84
C ASN A 47 -22.20 -3.26 6.61
N MET A 48 -23.33 -3.97 6.58
CA MET A 48 -24.56 -3.53 7.26
C MET A 48 -24.44 -3.43 8.79
N ALA A 49 -23.46 -4.08 9.41
CA ALA A 49 -23.21 -4.02 10.85
C ALA A 49 -22.32 -2.83 11.23
N GLY A 50 -21.67 -2.16 10.27
CA GLY A 50 -20.81 -1.01 10.49
C GLY A 50 -19.50 -1.08 9.72
N GLU A 51 -18.45 -0.49 10.30
CA GLU A 51 -17.14 -0.33 9.67
C GLU A 51 -16.03 -0.87 10.59
N ALA A 52 -14.98 -1.39 9.96
CA ALA A 52 -13.74 -1.77 10.62
C ALA A 52 -12.55 -1.26 9.78
N HIS A 53 -11.48 -0.86 10.47
CA HIS A 53 -10.26 -0.40 9.81
C HIS A 53 -9.02 -1.05 10.43
N ALA A 54 -7.96 -1.15 9.63
CA ALA A 54 -6.64 -1.57 10.08
C ALA A 54 -5.56 -0.77 9.34
N ASP A 55 -4.59 -0.25 10.10
CA ASP A 55 -3.56 0.65 9.58
C ASP A 55 -2.20 -0.04 9.53
N GLY A 56 -1.41 0.27 8.49
CA GLY A 56 -0.02 -0.11 8.34
C GLY A 56 0.83 1.12 7.99
N SER A 57 1.97 1.30 8.66
CA SER A 57 2.88 2.41 8.38
C SER A 57 4.02 1.95 7.47
N ILE A 58 4.27 2.69 6.39
CA ILE A 58 5.44 2.52 5.53
C ILE A 58 6.37 3.68 5.80
N THR A 59 7.60 3.39 6.24
CA THR A 59 8.70 4.36 6.32
C THR A 59 9.72 4.05 5.23
N VAL A 60 10.05 5.06 4.43
CA VAL A 60 11.02 4.94 3.33
C VAL A 60 12.36 5.46 3.82
N ILE A 61 13.34 4.56 3.90
CA ILE A 61 14.71 4.85 4.32
C ILE A 61 15.55 5.07 3.07
N GLU A 62 16.18 6.24 2.98
CA GLU A 62 17.14 6.52 1.90
C GLU A 62 18.41 5.70 2.13
N GLU A 63 18.80 4.89 1.13
CA GLU A 63 20.12 4.26 1.15
C GLU A 63 21.19 5.36 0.97
N ASN A 64 22.01 5.59 1.99
CA ASN A 64 23.23 6.37 1.84
C ASN A 64 24.14 5.67 0.82
N LYS A 65 24.29 6.24 -0.38
CA LYS A 65 25.13 5.70 -1.47
C LYS A 65 26.63 5.64 -1.14
N SER A 66 27.05 6.00 0.07
CA SER A 66 28.45 6.05 0.50
C SER A 66 29.08 4.67 0.75
N GLU A 67 28.33 3.57 0.88
CA GLU A 67 28.91 2.23 1.13
C GLU A 67 29.01 1.33 -0.12
N LYS A 68 28.32 1.64 -1.22
CA LYS A 68 28.41 0.86 -2.47
C LYS A 68 29.57 1.27 -3.40
N ALA A 69 30.30 2.34 -3.07
CA ALA A 69 31.46 2.80 -3.84
C ALA A 69 32.81 2.22 -3.34
N SER A 70 32.79 1.22 -2.46
CA SER A 70 34.00 0.62 -1.89
C SER A 70 34.04 -0.92 -1.97
N LEU A 71 33.25 -1.52 -2.87
CA LEU A 71 33.36 -2.93 -3.26
C LEU A 71 33.65 -3.02 -4.77
#